data_AF-A0AAU3SW25-F1
#
_entry.id   AF-A0AAU3SW25-F1
#
_cell.length_a   1.000
_cell.length_b   1.000
_cell.length_c   1.000
_cell.angle_alpha   90.00
_cell.angle_beta   90.00
_cell.angle_gamma   90.00
#
_symmetry.space_group_name_H-M   'P 1'
#
loop_
_entity.id
_entity.type
_entity.pdbx_description
1 polymer ?
#
loop_
_entity_poly.entity_id
_entity_poly.type
_entity_poly.pdbx_seq_one_letter_code
_entity_poly.pdbx_strand_id
1 'polypeptide(L)'
;MTLETALRLSGALVAASSLFVSIEYVVLARTGFFAPSGLLDWQVLSTSHRWTSSGRLSVALRSVFTHRYFLALLMLQAACSVAIGLGVLLGIFVLAGIGCLGWYCIGVLCAVRHPFGRDGADEMLLLLIVGLTVAFLVPSQPAKVIAVLFVCAQLTLSYFVAGLSKLRSRAWMREGVLGGILCTEAYGRIPQLGRWMRSHRRLDHAGGLVVVALEVAYPAVLVLPPLYASAWLLAMLGFHFATAIVMGLNTFLFVFPGALMLMYWLVVAH
;
A
#
# COMPACT_ATOMS: atom_id res chain seq x y z
N MET A 1 -8.29 -5.72 22.67
CA MET A 1 -7.10 -4.99 22.12
C MET A 1 -7.36 -3.51 22.30
N THR A 2 -6.45 -2.73 22.88
CA THR A 2 -6.69 -1.29 23.06
C THR A 2 -6.44 -0.51 21.76
N LEU A 3 -6.98 0.70 21.65
CA LEU A 3 -6.73 1.61 20.52
C LEU A 3 -5.23 1.90 20.35
N GLU A 4 -4.53 2.11 21.48
CA GLU A 4 -3.10 2.37 21.45
C GLU A 4 -2.31 1.17 20.92
N THR A 5 -2.65 -0.06 21.34
CA THR A 5 -2.04 -1.27 20.79
C THR A 5 -2.29 -1.38 19.29
N ALA A 6 -3.51 -1.11 18.83
CA ALA A 6 -3.86 -1.14 17.40
C ALA A 6 -3.00 -0.15 16.59
N LEU A 7 -2.86 1.09 17.07
CA LEU A 7 -2.06 2.14 16.46
C LEU A 7 -0.56 1.79 16.45
N ARG A 8 -0.02 1.24 17.53
CA ARG A 8 1.40 0.79 17.60
C ARG A 8 1.68 -0.34 16.62
N LEU A 9 0.82 -1.36 16.56
CA LEU A 9 0.97 -2.49 15.63
C LEU A 9 0.86 -2.03 14.18
N SER A 10 -0.14 -1.20 13.88
CA SER A 10 -0.30 -0.61 12.55
C SER A 10 0.90 0.24 12.15
N GLY A 11 1.39 1.11 13.06
CA GLY A 11 2.56 1.94 12.83
C GLY A 11 3.86 1.14 12.66
N ALA A 12 4.04 0.03 13.36
CA ALA A 12 5.19 -0.85 13.19
C ALA A 12 5.19 -1.53 11.81
N LEU A 13 4.02 -1.98 11.35
CA LEU A 13 3.85 -2.57 10.02
C LEU A 13 4.05 -1.53 8.91
N VAL A 14 3.54 -0.31 9.10
CA VAL A 14 3.81 0.82 8.20
C VAL A 14 5.30 1.15 8.16
N ALA A 15 5.99 1.20 9.30
CA ALA A 15 7.43 1.43 9.35
C ALA A 15 8.21 0.34 8.57
N ALA A 16 7.83 -0.93 8.73
CA ALA A 16 8.44 -2.04 8.01
C ALA A 16 8.22 -1.94 6.49
N SER A 17 6.98 -1.68 6.05
CA SER A 17 6.66 -1.47 4.63
C SER A 17 7.43 -0.29 4.05
N SER A 18 7.40 0.85 4.73
CA SER A 18 8.05 2.07 4.30
C SER A 18 9.56 1.91 4.18
N LEU A 19 10.18 1.21 5.14
CA LEU A 19 11.61 0.90 5.08
C LEU A 19 11.93 -0.06 3.93
N PHE A 20 11.11 -1.09 3.71
CA PHE A 20 11.25 -2.01 2.59
C PHE A 20 11.25 -1.27 1.24
N VAL A 21 10.26 -0.40 1.03
CA VAL A 21 10.15 0.44 -0.18
C VAL A 21 11.36 1.36 -0.34
N SER A 22 11.81 2.01 0.74
CA SER A 22 12.99 2.88 0.67
C SER A 22 14.27 2.11 0.33
N ILE A 23 14.44 0.88 0.87
CA ILE A 23 15.57 0.01 0.53
C ILE A 23 15.52 -0.37 -0.95
N GLU A 24 14.35 -0.79 -1.45
CA GLU A 24 14.15 -1.16 -2.85
C GLU A 24 14.54 -0.02 -3.79
N TYR A 25 14.09 1.21 -3.52
CA TYR A 25 14.48 2.37 -4.31
C TYR A 25 15.98 2.68 -4.22
N VAL A 26 16.62 2.53 -3.06
CA VAL A 26 18.08 2.71 -2.95
C VAL A 26 18.83 1.65 -3.75
N VAL A 27 18.37 0.40 -3.75
CA VAL A 27 18.96 -0.69 -4.55
C VAL A 27 18.81 -0.39 -6.05
N LEU A 28 17.63 -0.02 -6.51
CA LEU A 28 17.40 0.38 -7.91
C LEU A 28 18.24 1.59 -8.30
N ALA A 29 18.43 2.54 -7.39
CA ALA A 29 19.29 3.69 -7.66
C ALA A 29 20.75 3.30 -7.89
N ARG A 30 21.25 2.25 -7.21
CA ARG A 30 22.61 1.73 -7.40
C ARG A 30 22.81 1.02 -8.74
N THR A 31 21.76 0.49 -9.35
CA THR A 31 21.84 -0.14 -10.68
C THR A 31 21.78 0.88 -11.83
N GLY A 32 21.79 2.19 -11.52
CA GLY A 32 21.67 3.25 -12.51
C GLY A 32 20.23 3.46 -13.01
N PHE A 33 19.23 2.85 -12.38
CA PHE A 33 17.83 2.90 -12.85
C PHE A 33 17.26 4.32 -12.92
N PHE A 34 17.69 5.20 -12.00
CA PHE A 34 17.32 6.62 -11.95
C PHE A 34 18.44 7.57 -12.45
N ALA A 35 19.53 7.04 -13.00
CA ALA A 35 20.63 7.85 -13.53
C ALA A 35 20.24 8.47 -14.90
N PRO A 36 20.98 9.47 -15.39
CA PRO A 36 20.82 9.93 -16.77
C PRO A 36 20.94 8.76 -17.74
N SER A 37 20.07 8.67 -18.75
CA SER A 37 19.91 7.53 -19.68
C SER A 37 19.44 6.20 -19.07
N GLY A 38 19.12 6.17 -17.77
CA GLY A 38 18.45 5.04 -17.13
C GLY A 38 16.96 4.93 -17.51
N LEU A 39 16.33 3.81 -17.17
CA LEU A 39 14.93 3.54 -17.53
C LEU A 39 13.96 4.62 -16.99
N LEU A 40 14.24 5.14 -15.80
CA LEU A 40 13.46 6.21 -15.16
C LEU A 40 14.24 7.52 -15.07
N ASP A 41 14.91 7.90 -16.17
CA ASP A 41 15.53 9.21 -16.29
C ASP A 41 14.47 10.32 -16.22
N TRP A 42 14.68 11.27 -15.31
CA TRP A 42 13.82 12.43 -15.13
C TRP A 42 13.74 13.32 -16.37
N GLN A 43 14.80 13.39 -17.17
CA GLN A 43 14.76 14.19 -18.41
C GLN A 43 13.65 13.69 -19.34
N VAL A 44 13.49 12.37 -19.45
CA VAL A 44 12.43 11.74 -20.23
C VAL A 44 11.10 11.83 -19.49
N LEU A 45 11.04 11.44 -18.21
CA LEU A 45 9.80 11.41 -17.44
C LEU A 45 9.15 12.79 -17.27
N SER A 46 9.95 13.86 -17.18
CA SER A 46 9.45 15.23 -17.08
C SER A 46 8.64 15.68 -18.28
N THR A 47 8.77 15.00 -19.44
CA THR A 47 8.00 15.29 -20.66
C THR A 47 6.58 14.72 -20.64
N SER A 48 6.26 13.82 -19.69
CA SER A 48 4.93 13.19 -19.57
C SER A 48 3.80 14.20 -19.32
N HIS A 49 4.11 15.32 -18.66
CA HIS A 49 3.15 16.39 -18.41
C HIS A 49 3.73 17.78 -18.71
N ARG A 50 2.87 18.71 -19.19
CA ARG A 50 3.28 20.08 -19.51
C ARG A 50 3.84 20.86 -18.30
N TRP A 51 3.29 20.61 -17.12
CA TRP A 51 3.65 21.31 -15.88
C TRP A 51 4.99 20.82 -15.29
N THR A 52 5.42 19.59 -15.62
CA THR A 52 6.76 19.07 -15.27
C THR A 52 7.81 19.41 -16.32
N SER A 53 7.41 19.71 -17.57
CA SER A 53 8.32 19.99 -18.67
C SER A 53 8.63 21.48 -18.89
N SER A 54 7.77 22.40 -18.42
CA SER A 54 7.90 23.84 -18.68
C SER A 54 7.53 24.73 -17.47
N GLY A 55 7.99 25.98 -17.47
CA GLY A 55 7.70 26.96 -16.41
C GLY A 55 8.62 26.88 -15.18
N ARG A 56 8.40 27.75 -14.20
CA ARG A 56 9.25 27.89 -13.00
C ARG A 56 9.28 26.64 -12.12
N LEU A 57 8.14 25.93 -12.02
CA LEU A 57 8.04 24.67 -11.29
C LEU A 57 8.95 23.60 -11.91
N SER A 58 9.02 23.50 -13.24
CA SER A 58 9.90 22.54 -13.91
C SER A 58 11.39 22.77 -13.62
N VAL A 59 11.81 24.02 -13.39
CA VAL A 59 13.19 24.36 -13.04
C VAL A 59 13.50 23.89 -11.62
N ALA A 60 12.60 24.17 -10.67
CA ALA A 60 12.73 23.70 -9.30
C ALA A 60 12.73 22.16 -9.21
N LEU A 61 11.80 21.50 -9.91
CA LEU A 61 11.73 20.04 -9.96
C LEU A 61 12.99 19.46 -10.58
N ARG A 62 13.49 19.97 -11.72
CA ARG A 62 14.76 19.50 -12.32
C ARG A 62 15.94 19.58 -11.35
N SER A 63 16.04 20.63 -10.56
CA SER A 63 17.08 20.76 -9.53
C SER A 63 16.93 19.69 -8.44
N VAL A 64 15.73 19.50 -7.89
CA VAL A 64 15.46 18.52 -6.82
C VAL A 64 15.57 17.07 -7.31
N PHE A 65 15.28 16.84 -8.59
CA PHE A 65 15.21 15.54 -9.23
C PHE A 65 16.46 15.17 -10.03
N THR A 66 17.59 15.84 -9.80
CA THR A 66 18.87 15.25 -10.23
C THR A 66 19.17 14.00 -9.40
N HIS A 67 19.93 13.08 -9.98
CA HIS A 67 20.22 11.77 -9.37
C HIS A 67 20.72 11.89 -7.91
N ARG A 68 21.62 12.83 -7.63
CA ARG A 68 22.19 13.05 -6.28
C ARG A 68 21.15 13.48 -5.26
N TYR A 69 20.31 14.46 -5.58
CA TYR A 69 19.30 14.95 -4.65
C TYR A 69 18.14 13.97 -4.50
N PHE A 70 17.80 13.25 -5.57
CA PHE A 70 16.82 12.18 -5.46
C PHE A 70 17.29 11.05 -4.54
N LEU A 71 18.55 10.64 -4.61
CA LEU A 71 19.13 9.71 -3.64
C LEU A 71 19.04 10.25 -2.21
N ALA A 72 19.32 11.54 -1.99
CA ALA A 72 19.17 12.15 -0.67
C ALA A 72 17.72 12.11 -0.16
N LEU A 73 16.74 12.33 -1.05
CA LEU A 73 15.31 12.18 -0.72
C LEU A 73 14.97 10.74 -0.30
N LEU A 74 15.48 9.73 -1.01
CA LEU A 74 15.26 8.33 -0.66
C LEU A 74 15.89 7.97 0.70
N MET A 75 17.09 8.48 0.98
CA MET A 75 17.74 8.30 2.29
C MET A 75 16.96 8.98 3.40
N LEU A 76 16.41 10.16 3.14
CA LEU A 76 15.55 10.86 4.10
C LEU A 76 14.23 10.09 4.33
N GLN A 77 13.66 9.49 3.28
CA GLN A 77 12.48 8.64 3.40
C GLN A 77 12.75 7.40 4.26
N ALA A 78 13.93 6.78 4.11
CA ALA A 78 14.37 5.69 4.97
C ALA A 78 14.51 6.14 6.43
N ALA A 79 15.10 7.31 6.67
CA ALA A 79 15.20 7.89 8.01
C ALA A 79 13.83 8.17 8.65
N CYS A 80 12.86 8.68 7.88
CA CYS A 80 11.48 8.83 8.32
C CYS A 80 10.86 7.47 8.71
N SER A 81 11.11 6.42 7.93
CA SER A 81 10.63 5.06 8.23
C SER A 81 11.19 4.53 9.56
N VAL A 82 12.47 4.76 9.82
CA VAL A 82 13.11 4.44 11.11
C VAL A 82 12.52 5.26 12.25
N ALA A 83 12.24 6.55 12.04
CA ALA A 83 11.60 7.40 13.04
C ALA A 83 10.19 6.91 13.40
N ILE A 84 9.40 6.45 12.42
CA ILE A 84 8.09 5.81 12.67
C ILE A 84 8.29 4.59 13.58
N GLY A 85 9.18 3.67 13.20
CA GLY A 85 9.44 2.44 13.94
C GLY A 85 9.91 2.69 15.38
N LEU A 86 10.95 3.51 15.56
CA LEU A 86 11.46 3.87 16.89
C LEU A 86 10.41 4.61 17.72
N GLY A 87 9.65 5.52 17.11
CA GLY A 87 8.59 6.26 17.78
C GLY A 87 7.51 5.35 18.35
N VAL A 88 7.04 4.36 17.59
CA VAL A 88 6.02 3.42 18.09
C VAL A 88 6.57 2.40 19.09
N LEU A 89 7.82 1.94 18.92
CA LEU A 89 8.46 0.99 19.83
C LEU A 89 8.74 1.62 21.20
N LEU A 90 9.25 2.85 21.22
CA LEU A 90 9.61 3.57 22.43
C LEU A 90 8.42 4.33 23.05
N GLY A 91 7.25 4.36 22.38
CA GLY A 91 6.08 5.12 22.83
C GLY A 91 6.19 6.63 22.63
N ILE A 92 7.15 7.10 21.84
CA ILE A 92 7.36 8.50 21.48
C ILE A 92 6.50 8.83 20.26
N PHE A 93 5.18 8.95 20.45
CA PHE A 93 4.24 9.10 19.33
C PHE A 93 4.50 10.34 18.47
N VAL A 94 4.95 11.46 19.06
CA VAL A 94 5.29 12.66 18.27
C VAL A 94 6.40 12.37 17.25
N LEU A 95 7.42 11.58 17.61
CA LEU A 95 8.46 11.16 16.69
C LEU A 95 7.87 10.30 15.55
N ALA A 96 6.99 9.36 15.89
CA ALA A 96 6.32 8.54 14.89
C ALA A 96 5.47 9.39 13.93
N GLY A 97 4.73 10.37 14.46
CA GLY A 97 3.91 11.30 13.68
C GLY A 97 4.73 12.19 12.76
N ILE A 98 5.86 12.74 13.22
CA ILE A 98 6.79 13.51 12.38
C ILE A 98 7.40 12.61 11.30
N GLY A 99 7.74 11.36 11.64
CA GLY A 99 8.19 10.35 10.69
C GLY A 99 7.15 10.10 9.60
N CYS A 100 5.88 9.88 9.95
CA CYS A 100 4.78 9.70 9.01
C CYS A 100 4.61 10.92 8.08
N LEU A 101 4.58 12.13 8.65
CA LEU A 101 4.43 13.36 7.86
C LEU A 101 5.60 13.58 6.89
N GLY A 102 6.83 13.39 7.35
CA GLY A 102 8.03 13.48 6.51
C GLY A 102 8.00 12.46 5.39
N TRP A 103 7.65 11.21 5.70
CA TRP A 103 7.51 10.16 4.70
C TRP A 103 6.44 10.51 3.65
N TYR A 104 5.27 11.01 4.07
CA TYR A 104 4.19 11.45 3.18
C TYR A 104 4.67 12.52 2.20
N CYS A 105 5.30 13.59 2.70
CA CYS A 105 5.81 14.69 1.87
C CYS A 105 6.81 14.19 0.82
N ILE A 106 7.72 13.30 1.21
CA ILE A 106 8.70 12.72 0.29
C ILE A 106 8.03 11.75 -0.69
N GLY A 107 7.05 10.98 -0.24
CA GLY A 107 6.24 10.08 -1.05
C GLY A 107 5.50 10.81 -2.16
N VAL A 108 4.94 12.00 -1.89
CA VAL A 108 4.35 12.87 -2.91
C VAL A 108 5.38 13.31 -3.94
N LEU A 109 6.59 13.71 -3.50
CA LEU A 109 7.68 14.06 -4.43
C LEU A 109 8.10 12.86 -5.29
N CYS A 110 8.15 11.66 -4.71
CA CYS A 110 8.43 10.42 -5.44
C CYS A 110 7.33 10.11 -6.46
N ALA A 111 6.05 10.26 -6.09
CA ALA A 111 4.93 10.04 -7.00
C ALA A 111 4.95 11.00 -8.21
N VAL A 112 5.39 12.25 -8.00
CA VAL A 112 5.62 13.21 -9.09
C VAL A 112 6.78 12.77 -9.98
N ARG A 113 7.84 12.22 -9.40
CA ARG A 113 9.02 11.78 -10.15
C ARG A 113 8.73 10.55 -11.01
N HIS A 114 8.07 9.54 -10.45
CA HIS A 114 7.78 8.27 -11.11
C HIS A 114 6.31 7.88 -10.91
N PRO A 115 5.42 8.28 -11.82
CA PRO A 115 3.97 8.06 -11.67
C PRO A 115 3.52 6.63 -12.00
N PHE A 116 4.43 5.77 -12.47
CA PHE A 116 4.11 4.41 -12.94
C PHE A 116 4.51 3.34 -11.93
N GLY A 117 3.95 2.14 -12.08
CA GLY A 117 4.32 0.96 -11.29
C GLY A 117 3.71 0.90 -9.89
N ARG A 118 2.75 1.77 -9.59
CA ARG A 118 2.02 1.74 -8.31
C ARG A 118 0.88 0.72 -8.33
N ASP A 119 0.62 0.13 -7.17
CA ASP A 119 -0.50 -0.79 -6.97
C ASP A 119 -1.38 -0.39 -5.77
N GLY A 120 -2.32 -1.26 -5.39
CA GLY A 120 -3.24 -1.00 -4.29
C GLY A 120 -2.58 -0.87 -2.91
N ALA A 121 -1.43 -1.48 -2.68
CA ALA A 121 -0.70 -1.34 -1.42
C ALA A 121 -0.01 0.02 -1.32
N ASP A 122 0.47 0.61 -2.41
CA ASP A 122 1.05 1.96 -2.40
C ASP A 122 0.02 3.01 -1.98
N GLU A 123 -1.19 2.93 -2.53
CA GLU A 123 -2.29 3.83 -2.19
C GLU A 123 -2.76 3.60 -0.75
N MET A 124 -2.89 2.35 -0.31
CA MET A 124 -3.29 2.03 1.06
C MET A 124 -2.22 2.43 2.09
N LEU A 125 -0.93 2.33 1.76
CA LEU A 125 0.18 2.80 2.60
C LEU A 125 0.10 4.32 2.80
N LEU A 126 -0.20 5.08 1.74
CA LEU A 126 -0.38 6.53 1.83
C LEU A 126 -1.53 6.88 2.79
N LEU A 127 -2.67 6.21 2.66
CA LEU A 127 -3.85 6.41 3.50
C LEU A 127 -3.57 6.06 4.97
N LEU A 128 -2.85 4.96 5.23
CA LEU A 128 -2.38 4.60 6.56
C LEU A 128 -1.48 5.69 7.15
N ILE A 129 -0.52 6.18 6.39
CA ILE A 129 0.41 7.22 6.84
C ILE A 129 -0.33 8.51 7.17
N VAL A 130 -1.31 8.92 6.36
CA VAL A 130 -2.16 10.09 6.66
C VAL A 130 -2.93 9.89 7.97
N GLY A 131 -3.60 8.74 8.13
CA GLY A 131 -4.33 8.43 9.36
C GLY A 131 -3.42 8.41 10.59
N LEU A 132 -2.28 7.71 10.51
CA LEU A 132 -1.31 7.61 11.59
C LEU A 132 -0.65 8.95 11.91
N THR A 133 -0.42 9.82 10.92
CA THR A 133 0.08 11.19 11.16
C THR A 133 -0.87 11.94 12.08
N VAL A 134 -2.17 11.93 11.78
CA VAL A 134 -3.19 12.58 12.62
C VAL A 134 -3.24 11.92 14.00
N ALA A 135 -3.28 10.59 14.06
CA ALA A 135 -3.39 9.85 15.33
C ALA A 135 -2.19 10.06 16.26
N PHE A 136 -0.99 10.27 15.72
CA PHE A 136 0.24 10.43 16.49
C PHE A 136 0.61 11.88 16.81
N LEU A 137 0.28 12.84 15.94
CA LEU A 137 0.58 14.27 16.16
C LEU A 137 -0.49 15.01 16.96
N VAL A 138 -1.75 14.58 16.89
CA VAL A 138 -2.85 15.24 17.60
C VAL A 138 -3.08 14.54 18.94
N PRO A 139 -2.77 15.16 20.09
CA PRO A 139 -2.89 14.54 21.41
C PRO A 139 -4.35 14.54 21.91
N SER A 140 -5.27 13.99 21.11
CA SER A 140 -6.71 13.95 21.40
C SER A 140 -7.27 12.56 21.10
N GLN A 141 -7.96 11.96 22.07
CA GLN A 141 -8.59 10.65 21.88
C GLN A 141 -9.63 10.67 20.74
N PRO A 142 -10.55 11.65 20.66
CA PRO A 142 -11.43 11.80 19.51
C PRO A 142 -10.69 11.85 18.17
N ALA A 143 -9.57 12.58 18.08
CA ALA A 143 -8.79 12.67 16.84
C ALA A 143 -8.20 11.32 16.42
N LYS A 144 -7.72 10.52 17.38
CA LYS A 144 -7.22 9.15 17.13
C LYS A 144 -8.33 8.24 16.60
N VAL A 145 -9.52 8.31 17.21
CA VAL A 145 -10.68 7.52 16.76
C VAL A 145 -11.08 7.94 15.34
N ILE A 146 -11.18 9.24 15.05
CA ILE A 146 -11.50 9.76 13.71
C ILE A 146 -10.47 9.29 12.67
N ALA A 147 -9.17 9.32 13.01
CA ALA A 147 -8.11 8.84 12.14
C ALA A 147 -8.25 7.34 11.83
N VAL A 148 -8.59 6.52 12.82
CA VAL A 148 -8.85 5.08 12.62
C VAL A 148 -10.10 4.86 11.77
N LEU A 149 -11.18 5.59 12.03
CA LEU A 149 -12.41 5.54 11.23
C LEU A 149 -12.14 5.92 9.77
N PHE A 150 -11.31 6.93 9.53
CA PHE A 150 -10.88 7.31 8.18
C PHE A 150 -10.19 6.15 7.46
N VAL A 151 -9.19 5.52 8.08
CA VAL A 151 -8.48 4.39 7.45
C VAL A 151 -9.41 3.20 7.21
N CYS A 152 -10.27 2.87 8.17
CA CYS A 152 -11.21 1.76 8.05
C CYS A 152 -12.27 2.01 6.98
N ALA A 153 -12.76 3.24 6.85
CA ALA A 153 -13.69 3.65 5.82
C ALA A 153 -13.04 3.57 4.43
N GLN A 154 -11.80 4.06 4.29
CA GLN A 154 -11.06 3.97 3.03
C GLN A 154 -10.78 2.52 2.65
N LEU A 155 -10.31 1.69 3.59
CA LEU A 155 -10.11 0.26 3.36
C LEU A 155 -11.39 -0.42 2.87
N THR A 156 -12.52 -0.14 3.52
CA THR A 156 -13.84 -0.69 3.15
C THR A 156 -14.26 -0.24 1.76
N LEU A 157 -14.11 1.05 1.46
CA LEU A 157 -14.46 1.62 0.16
C LEU A 157 -13.58 1.05 -0.95
N SER A 158 -12.26 0.93 -0.72
CA SER A 158 -11.31 0.38 -1.68
C SER A 158 -11.67 -1.04 -2.09
N TYR A 159 -11.97 -1.93 -1.13
CA TYR A 159 -12.42 -3.28 -1.47
C TYR A 159 -13.76 -3.27 -2.18
N PHE A 160 -14.75 -2.54 -1.67
CA PHE A 160 -16.08 -2.55 -2.25
C PHE A 160 -16.08 -2.06 -3.71
N VAL A 161 -15.36 -0.98 -4.00
CA VAL A 161 -15.23 -0.43 -5.36
C VAL A 161 -14.43 -1.36 -6.27
N ALA A 162 -13.34 -1.95 -5.77
CA ALA A 162 -12.59 -2.95 -6.53
C ALA A 162 -13.46 -4.17 -6.86
N GLY A 163 -14.23 -4.66 -5.88
CA GLY A 163 -15.16 -5.78 -6.04
C GLY A 163 -16.26 -5.47 -7.04
N LEU A 164 -16.85 -4.28 -6.97
CA LEU A 164 -17.88 -3.85 -7.91
C LEU A 164 -17.35 -3.72 -9.35
N SER A 165 -16.11 -3.24 -9.51
CA SER A 165 -15.44 -3.20 -10.80
C SER A 165 -15.26 -4.61 -11.38
N LYS A 166 -14.79 -5.56 -10.55
CA LYS A 166 -14.64 -6.97 -10.95
C LYS A 166 -15.98 -7.64 -11.23
N LEU A 167 -17.02 -7.36 -10.43
CA LEU A 167 -18.37 -7.88 -10.64
C LEU A 167 -18.96 -7.46 -11.99
N ARG A 168 -18.60 -6.27 -12.49
CA ARG A 168 -19.01 -5.77 -13.82
C ARG A 168 -18.15 -6.29 -14.96
N SER A 169 -17.00 -6.89 -14.67
CA SER A 169 -16.07 -7.40 -15.67
C SER A 169 -16.47 -8.81 -16.13
N ARG A 170 -16.72 -8.98 -17.43
CA ARG A 170 -16.98 -10.29 -18.03
C ARG A 170 -15.83 -11.27 -17.80
N ALA A 171 -14.60 -10.79 -17.82
CA ALA A 171 -13.41 -11.61 -17.59
C ALA A 171 -13.49 -12.29 -16.21
N TRP A 172 -13.71 -11.49 -15.15
CA TRP A 172 -13.82 -11.98 -13.77
C TRP A 172 -15.04 -12.89 -13.56
N MET A 173 -16.17 -12.55 -14.17
CA MET A 173 -17.42 -13.27 -13.92
C MET A 173 -17.60 -14.53 -14.78
N ARG A 174 -16.93 -14.65 -15.92
CA ARG A 174 -17.21 -15.74 -16.90
C ARG A 174 -15.98 -16.46 -17.46
N GLU A 175 -14.81 -15.84 -17.47
CA GLU A 175 -13.70 -16.34 -18.32
C GLU A 175 -12.58 -17.02 -17.52
N GLY A 176 -12.46 -16.69 -16.23
CA GLY A 176 -11.29 -17.05 -15.41
C GLY A 176 -10.13 -16.10 -15.70
N VAL A 177 -9.55 -15.50 -14.66
CA VAL A 177 -8.61 -14.37 -14.80
C VAL A 177 -7.32 -14.55 -14.04
N LEU A 178 -7.32 -15.36 -12.98
CA LEU A 178 -6.18 -15.47 -12.08
C LEU A 178 -5.02 -16.12 -12.82
N GLY A 179 -5.26 -17.18 -13.58
CA GLY A 179 -4.24 -17.80 -14.43
C GLY A 179 -3.63 -16.83 -15.46
N GLY A 180 -4.41 -15.88 -15.97
CA GLY A 180 -3.94 -14.81 -16.85
C GLY A 180 -3.04 -13.82 -16.10
N ILE A 181 -3.50 -13.31 -14.95
CA ILE A 181 -2.75 -12.40 -14.08
C ILE A 181 -1.41 -13.01 -13.68
N LEU A 182 -1.40 -14.27 -13.24
CA LEU A 182 -0.21 -15.00 -12.81
C LEU A 182 0.74 -15.39 -13.96
N CYS A 183 0.38 -15.08 -15.21
CA CYS A 183 1.27 -15.25 -16.35
C CYS A 183 1.75 -13.93 -16.94
N THR A 184 1.43 -12.79 -16.31
CA THR A 184 1.99 -11.49 -16.68
C THR A 184 3.41 -11.33 -16.16
N GLU A 185 4.22 -10.48 -16.79
CA GLU A 185 5.56 -10.15 -16.27
C GLU A 185 5.49 -9.40 -14.93
N ALA A 186 4.43 -8.60 -14.74
CA ALA A 186 4.25 -7.80 -13.53
C ALA A 186 3.91 -8.63 -12.28
N TYR A 187 3.11 -9.70 -12.45
CA TYR A 187 2.56 -10.47 -11.32
C TYR A 187 2.85 -11.97 -11.37
N GLY A 188 3.54 -12.47 -12.40
CA GLY A 188 3.79 -13.88 -12.61
C GLY A 188 5.00 -14.42 -11.87
N ARG A 189 5.07 -14.23 -10.54
CA ARG A 189 6.24 -14.67 -9.74
C ARG A 189 6.46 -16.17 -9.77
N ILE A 190 5.39 -16.95 -9.91
CA ILE A 190 5.42 -18.42 -10.01
C ILE A 190 4.76 -18.85 -11.34
N PRO A 191 5.50 -18.84 -12.47
CA PRO A 191 4.92 -19.08 -13.80
C PRO A 191 4.28 -20.47 -13.95
N GLN A 192 4.77 -21.49 -13.22
CA GLN A 192 4.15 -22.81 -13.22
C GLN A 192 2.71 -22.76 -12.68
N LEU A 193 2.47 -21.98 -11.61
CA LEU A 193 1.16 -21.85 -10.99
C LEU A 193 0.18 -21.16 -11.95
N GLY A 194 0.60 -20.10 -12.63
CA GLY A 194 -0.23 -19.44 -13.64
C GLY A 194 -0.60 -20.37 -14.80
N ARG A 195 0.35 -21.16 -15.32
CA ARG A 195 0.06 -22.19 -16.34
C ARG A 195 -0.88 -23.27 -15.82
N TRP A 196 -0.67 -23.73 -14.60
CA TRP A 196 -1.53 -24.72 -13.95
C TRP A 196 -2.96 -24.20 -13.80
N MET A 197 -3.16 -22.96 -13.34
CA MET A 197 -4.50 -22.35 -13.25
C MET A 197 -5.18 -22.24 -14.62
N ARG A 198 -4.44 -21.83 -15.67
CA ARG A 198 -4.99 -21.79 -17.04
C ARG A 198 -5.43 -23.17 -17.54
N SER A 199 -4.73 -24.24 -17.16
CA SER A 199 -5.14 -25.61 -17.48
C SER A 199 -6.34 -26.11 -16.65
N HIS A 200 -6.65 -25.47 -15.51
CA HIS A 200 -7.76 -25.81 -14.61
C HIS A 200 -8.80 -24.69 -14.56
N ARG A 201 -9.45 -24.41 -15.70
CA ARG A 201 -10.38 -23.28 -15.87
C ARG A 201 -11.48 -23.17 -14.81
N ARG A 202 -11.99 -24.29 -14.28
CA ARG A 202 -13.00 -24.28 -13.21
C ARG A 202 -12.46 -23.72 -11.90
N LEU A 203 -11.22 -24.07 -11.55
CA LEU A 203 -10.56 -23.56 -10.34
C LEU A 203 -10.18 -22.09 -10.50
N ASP A 204 -9.69 -21.71 -11.69
CA ASP A 204 -9.39 -20.32 -12.01
C ASP A 204 -10.63 -19.42 -11.90
N HIS A 205 -11.76 -19.87 -12.46
CA HIS A 205 -13.04 -19.17 -12.36
C HIS A 205 -13.58 -19.13 -10.92
N ALA A 206 -13.56 -20.26 -10.21
CA ALA A 206 -14.00 -20.30 -8.81
C ALA A 206 -13.16 -19.37 -7.92
N GLY A 207 -11.83 -19.36 -8.09
CA GLY A 207 -10.94 -18.45 -7.38
C GLY A 207 -11.26 -16.99 -7.68
N GLY A 208 -11.50 -16.66 -8.95
CA GLY A 208 -11.93 -15.30 -9.35
C GLY A 208 -13.23 -14.87 -8.66
N LEU A 209 -14.23 -15.75 -8.62
CA LEU A 209 -15.50 -15.48 -7.94
C LEU A 209 -15.34 -15.32 -6.43
N VAL A 210 -14.47 -16.10 -5.79
CA VAL A 210 -14.15 -15.94 -4.36
C VAL A 210 -13.58 -14.56 -4.08
N VAL A 211 -12.64 -14.08 -4.91
CA VAL A 211 -12.08 -12.72 -4.78
C VAL A 211 -13.16 -11.66 -4.93
N VAL A 212 -14.02 -11.77 -5.96
CA VAL A 212 -15.15 -10.84 -6.15
C VAL A 212 -16.08 -10.83 -4.94
N ALA A 213 -16.44 -12.01 -4.43
CA ALA A 213 -17.33 -12.14 -3.28
C ALA A 213 -16.72 -11.51 -2.02
N LEU A 214 -15.45 -11.79 -1.73
CA LEU A 214 -14.74 -11.22 -0.58
C LEU A 214 -14.69 -9.68 -0.66
N GLU A 215 -14.39 -9.12 -1.83
CA GLU A 215 -14.28 -7.67 -2.02
C GLU A 215 -15.64 -6.97 -1.95
N VAL A 216 -16.67 -7.49 -2.63
CA VAL A 216 -18.01 -6.90 -2.64
C VAL A 216 -18.68 -7.02 -1.27
N ALA A 217 -18.49 -8.14 -0.56
CA ALA A 217 -19.06 -8.34 0.76
C ALA A 217 -18.23 -7.73 1.89
N TYR A 218 -17.06 -7.13 1.60
CA TYR A 218 -16.20 -6.55 2.64
C TYR A 218 -16.93 -5.57 3.59
N PRO A 219 -17.85 -4.68 3.13
CA PRO A 219 -18.59 -3.80 4.04
C PRO A 219 -19.39 -4.52 5.13
N ALA A 220 -19.74 -5.80 4.92
CA ALA A 220 -20.44 -6.61 5.92
C ALA A 220 -19.62 -6.74 7.22
N VAL A 221 -18.28 -6.67 7.15
CA VAL A 221 -17.40 -6.76 8.33
C VAL A 221 -17.74 -5.74 9.41
N LEU A 222 -18.33 -4.60 9.03
CA LEU A 222 -18.72 -3.52 9.95
C LEU A 222 -19.93 -3.86 10.82
N VAL A 223 -20.72 -4.86 10.44
CA VAL A 223 -21.97 -5.26 11.12
C VAL A 223 -21.96 -6.73 11.56
N LEU A 224 -20.93 -7.50 11.20
CA LEU A 224 -20.80 -8.88 11.61
C LEU A 224 -20.56 -8.99 13.12
N PRO A 225 -21.11 -10.02 13.79
CA PRO A 225 -20.73 -10.33 15.17
C PRO A 225 -19.21 -10.58 15.29
N PRO A 226 -18.59 -10.29 16.44
CA PRO A 226 -17.13 -10.30 16.59
C PRO A 226 -16.41 -11.58 16.13
N LEU A 227 -17.01 -12.75 16.36
CA LEU A 227 -16.47 -14.03 15.89
C LEU A 227 -16.35 -14.09 14.37
N TYR A 228 -17.42 -13.71 13.66
CA TYR A 228 -17.46 -13.73 12.20
C TYR A 228 -16.62 -12.61 11.59
N ALA A 229 -16.61 -11.43 12.21
CA ALA A 229 -15.70 -10.34 11.83
C ALA A 229 -14.24 -10.77 11.94
N SER A 230 -13.86 -11.44 13.03
CA SER A 230 -12.50 -11.96 13.23
C SER A 230 -12.12 -12.99 12.16
N ALA A 231 -13.02 -13.95 11.87
CA ALA A 231 -12.80 -14.95 10.82
C ALA A 231 -12.67 -14.30 9.44
N TRP A 232 -13.47 -13.27 9.15
CA TRP A 232 -13.40 -12.51 7.91
C TRP A 232 -12.05 -11.78 7.77
N LEU A 233 -11.61 -11.07 8.80
CA LEU A 233 -10.34 -10.36 8.80
C LEU A 233 -9.15 -11.33 8.66
N LEU A 234 -9.24 -12.53 9.24
CA LEU A 234 -8.25 -13.58 9.06
C LEU A 234 -8.23 -14.11 7.62
N ALA A 235 -9.39 -14.29 6.99
CA ALA A 235 -9.47 -14.67 5.58
C ALA A 235 -8.85 -13.58 4.67
N MET A 236 -9.10 -12.31 4.97
CA MET A 236 -8.49 -11.18 4.25
C MET A 236 -6.97 -11.11 4.46
N LEU A 237 -6.49 -11.40 5.66
CA LEU A 237 -5.07 -11.54 5.94
C LEU A 237 -4.44 -12.65 5.09
N GLY A 238 -5.08 -13.83 5.04
CA GLY A 238 -4.64 -14.95 4.22
C GLY A 238 -4.64 -14.64 2.72
N PHE A 239 -5.64 -13.91 2.23
CA PHE A 239 -5.72 -13.44 0.85
C PHE A 239 -4.53 -12.55 0.49
N HIS A 240 -4.16 -11.59 1.34
CA HIS A 240 -3.00 -10.72 1.10
C HIS A 240 -1.68 -11.44 1.20
N PHE A 241 -1.56 -12.40 2.11
CA PHE A 241 -0.38 -13.24 2.22
C PHE A 241 -0.18 -14.10 0.95
N ALA A 242 -1.26 -14.73 0.47
CA ALA A 242 -1.25 -15.48 -0.78
C ALA A 242 -0.90 -14.57 -1.96
N THR A 243 -1.51 -13.39 -2.04
CA THR A 243 -1.23 -12.39 -3.09
C THR A 243 0.24 -11.97 -3.09
N ALA A 244 0.81 -11.65 -1.92
CA ALA A 244 2.22 -11.27 -1.82
C ALA A 244 3.18 -12.36 -2.32
N ILE A 245 2.93 -13.62 -1.94
CA ILE A 245 3.81 -14.74 -2.32
C ILE A 245 3.64 -15.07 -3.81
N VAL A 246 2.40 -15.22 -4.25
CA VAL A 246 2.08 -15.72 -5.59
C VAL A 246 2.31 -14.65 -6.65
N MET A 247 2.03 -13.38 -6.34
CA MET A 247 2.17 -12.25 -7.26
C MET A 247 3.47 -11.46 -7.06
N GLY A 248 4.24 -11.72 -6.00
CA GLY A 248 5.48 -10.99 -5.71
C GLY A 248 5.27 -9.60 -5.11
N LEU A 249 4.07 -9.31 -4.59
CA LEU A 249 3.70 -7.99 -4.06
C LEU A 249 4.07 -7.87 -2.58
N ASN A 250 5.36 -7.69 -2.31
CA ASN A 250 5.90 -7.77 -0.95
C ASN A 250 5.28 -6.75 0.04
N THR A 251 4.92 -5.55 -0.44
CA THR A 251 4.29 -4.50 0.38
C THR A 251 2.94 -4.94 0.95
N PHE A 252 2.23 -5.87 0.29
CA PHE A 252 0.95 -6.39 0.77
C PHE A 252 1.08 -7.12 2.12
N LEU A 253 2.26 -7.67 2.43
CA LEU A 253 2.55 -8.36 3.70
C LEU A 253 2.55 -7.43 4.92
N PHE A 254 2.65 -6.12 4.71
CA PHE A 254 2.78 -5.15 5.79
C PHE A 254 1.60 -4.18 5.81
N VAL A 255 1.27 -3.61 4.65
CA VAL A 255 0.26 -2.56 4.52
C VAL A 255 -1.12 -3.07 4.93
N PHE A 256 -1.58 -4.17 4.33
CA PHE A 256 -2.92 -4.68 4.62
C PHE A 256 -3.06 -5.21 6.04
N PRO A 257 -2.10 -5.99 6.60
CA PRO A 257 -2.14 -6.35 8.00
C PRO A 257 -2.20 -5.11 8.92
N GLY A 258 -1.45 -4.05 8.60
CA GLY A 258 -1.48 -2.79 9.34
C GLY A 258 -2.86 -2.14 9.35
N ALA A 259 -3.57 -2.15 8.22
CA ALA A 259 -4.93 -1.67 8.13
C ALA A 259 -5.94 -2.59 8.81
N LEU A 260 -5.75 -3.92 8.70
CA LEU A 260 -6.60 -4.92 9.35
C LEU A 260 -6.51 -4.86 10.88
N MET A 261 -5.36 -4.48 11.47
CA MET A 261 -5.26 -4.24 12.92
C MET A 261 -6.19 -3.10 13.39
N LEU A 262 -6.29 -2.03 12.60
CA LEU A 262 -7.18 -0.91 12.89
C LEU A 262 -8.65 -1.32 12.72
N MET A 263 -8.96 -2.09 11.67
CA MET A 263 -10.30 -2.64 11.47
C MET A 263 -10.70 -3.59 12.59
N TYR A 264 -9.81 -4.49 13.01
CA TYR A 264 -10.06 -5.42 14.13
C TYR A 264 -10.38 -4.65 15.41
N TRP A 265 -9.66 -3.57 15.72
CA TRP A 265 -10.01 -2.70 16.83
C TRP A 265 -11.44 -2.14 16.68
N LEU A 266 -11.80 -1.68 15.47
CA LEU A 266 -13.09 -1.06 15.18
C LEU A 266 -14.29 -2.02 15.20
N VAL A 267 -14.12 -3.32 14.94
CA VAL A 267 -15.27 -4.23 14.82
C VAL A 267 -15.30 -5.38 15.82
N VAL A 268 -14.20 -5.63 16.53
CA VAL A 268 -14.09 -6.76 17.48
C VAL A 268 -13.71 -6.31 18.89
N ALA A 269 -12.93 -5.24 19.05
CA ALA A 269 -12.27 -4.94 20.32
C ALA A 269 -13.07 -4.05 21.30
N HIS A 270 -14.38 -3.92 21.10
CA HIS A 270 -15.30 -3.16 21.97
C HIS A 270 -15.80 -3.96 23.15
#